data_AF-W6YIC6-F1
#
_entry.id   AF-W6YIC6-F1
#
_cell.length_a   1.000
_cell.length_b   1.000
_cell.length_c   1.000
_cell.angle_alpha   90.00
_cell.angle_beta   90.00
_cell.angle_gamma   90.00
#
_symmetry.space_group_name_H-M   'P 1'
#
loop_
_entity.id
_entity.type
_entity.pdbx_description
1 polymer ?
#
loop_
_entity_poly.entity_id
_entity_poly.type
_entity_poly.pdbx_seq_one_letter_code
_entity_poly.pdbx_strand_id
1 'polypeptide(L)'
;MAPQKPATNDKAQKAKKTSTDKQSKDVVVKRPARGYHTFRNGMLNVTPKGGEKDIVEANRKSPLLRLPAEVRNMIWEFALGGRAYEAKRDSYRMHSQGDPSRVALLRVCRQIYAEAVNIPMQQSVFSIPLHYPMRECFSRFKTGQRRQITSLRFEISLQEKIGIEQKVVE
;
A
#
# COMPACT_ATOMS: atom_id res chain seq x y z
N MET A 1 51.96 28.28 35.88
CA MET A 1 50.51 28.35 35.60
C MET A 1 50.07 29.80 35.71
N ALA A 2 49.73 30.41 34.58
CA ALA A 2 49.34 31.82 34.50
C ALA A 2 47.85 31.90 34.10
N PRO A 3 47.02 32.68 34.80
CA PRO A 3 45.57 32.74 34.57
C PRO A 3 45.22 33.61 33.35
N GLN A 4 44.35 33.10 32.48
CA GLN A 4 43.78 33.86 31.36
C GLN A 4 42.62 34.76 31.83
N LYS A 5 42.62 36.01 31.34
CA LYS A 5 41.55 37.01 31.50
C LYS A 5 40.39 36.71 30.55
N PRO A 6 39.12 36.96 30.93
CA PRO A 6 37.98 36.94 30.01
C PRO A 6 37.78 38.31 29.33
N ALA A 7 37.37 38.30 28.06
CA ALA A 7 36.93 39.49 27.33
C ALA A 7 35.47 39.32 26.88
N THR A 8 34.62 40.23 27.32
CA THR A 8 33.27 40.50 26.85
C THR A 8 33.30 41.61 25.79
N ASN A 9 32.56 41.45 24.67
CA ASN A 9 31.65 42.47 24.11
C ASN A 9 31.05 42.08 22.75
N ASP A 10 29.73 41.93 22.75
CA ASP A 10 28.74 42.77 22.07
C ASP A 10 28.83 43.16 20.58
N LYS A 11 27.70 42.86 19.92
CA LYS A 11 26.94 43.59 18.88
C LYS A 11 27.39 43.52 17.41
N ALA A 12 26.51 42.94 16.58
CA ALA A 12 25.84 43.69 15.51
C ALA A 12 24.62 42.93 14.95
N GLN A 13 23.42 43.46 15.22
CA GLN A 13 22.17 43.10 14.55
C GLN A 13 22.16 43.75 13.16
N LYS A 14 21.99 42.94 12.09
CA LYS A 14 21.76 43.46 10.73
C LYS A 14 20.27 43.68 10.49
N ALA A 15 19.97 44.91 10.10
CA ALA A 15 18.64 45.46 9.88
C ALA A 15 17.93 44.94 8.61
N LYS A 16 16.60 45.03 8.71
CA LYS A 16 15.55 44.84 7.70
C LYS A 16 15.89 45.37 6.30
N LYS A 17 15.65 44.54 5.28
CA LYS A 17 15.23 45.00 3.95
C LYS A 17 13.73 44.75 3.80
N THR A 18 13.00 45.84 3.58
CA THR A 18 11.59 45.92 3.29
C THR A 18 11.27 45.28 1.94
N SER A 19 10.46 44.22 1.94
CA SER A 19 9.82 43.70 0.74
C SER A 19 8.52 44.48 0.52
N THR A 20 8.49 45.26 -0.55
CA THR A 20 7.30 45.90 -1.11
C THR A 20 6.13 44.92 -1.25
N ASP A 21 5.02 45.23 -0.56
CA ASP A 21 3.72 44.60 -0.71
C ASP A 21 3.20 44.76 -2.15
N LYS A 22 3.37 43.72 -2.97
CA LYS A 22 2.53 43.52 -4.16
C LYS A 22 1.26 42.82 -3.70
N GLN A 23 0.22 43.61 -3.41
CA GLN A 23 -1.16 43.13 -3.26
C GLN A 23 -1.69 42.61 -4.61
N SER A 24 -1.27 41.41 -5.03
CA SER A 24 -1.99 40.67 -6.06
C SER A 24 -3.21 40.02 -5.42
N LYS A 25 -4.39 40.62 -5.63
CA LYS A 25 -5.71 40.09 -5.19
C LYS A 25 -6.16 38.84 -5.95
N ASP A 26 -5.25 38.15 -6.62
CA ASP A 26 -5.51 36.93 -7.35
C ASP A 26 -4.99 35.74 -6.53
N VAL A 27 -5.59 35.56 -5.35
CA VAL A 27 -5.36 34.35 -4.54
C VAL A 27 -6.09 33.24 -5.27
N VAL A 28 -5.42 32.62 -6.24
CA VAL A 28 -5.81 31.34 -6.81
C VAL A 28 -6.03 30.40 -5.63
N VAL A 29 -7.31 30.15 -5.31
CA VAL A 29 -7.71 29.21 -4.27
C VAL A 29 -7.16 27.87 -4.69
N LYS A 30 -6.00 27.50 -4.14
CA LYS A 30 -5.38 26.20 -4.39
C LYS A 30 -6.40 25.17 -3.94
N ARG A 31 -6.96 24.43 -4.89
CA ARG A 31 -7.87 23.32 -4.60
C ARG A 31 -7.19 22.49 -3.50
N PRO A 32 -7.90 22.16 -2.40
CA PRO A 32 -7.31 21.32 -1.36
C PRO A 32 -6.76 20.07 -2.03
N ALA A 33 -5.53 19.71 -1.70
CA ALA A 33 -4.85 18.57 -2.32
C ALA A 33 -5.78 17.35 -2.21
N ARG A 34 -6.39 16.96 -3.35
CA ARG A 34 -7.37 15.90 -3.38
C ARG A 34 -6.64 14.57 -3.24
N GLY A 35 -6.85 13.90 -2.13
CA GLY A 35 -6.57 12.48 -1.97
C GLY A 35 -5.36 12.14 -1.11
N TYR A 36 -5.07 10.84 -1.07
CA TYR A 36 -3.97 10.27 -0.33
C TYR A 36 -2.69 10.28 -1.16
N HIS A 37 -1.54 10.37 -0.49
CA HIS A 37 -0.25 10.25 -1.15
C HIS A 37 0.22 8.80 -1.15
N THR A 38 0.73 8.34 -2.30
CA THR A 38 1.43 7.05 -2.40
C THR A 38 2.92 7.30 -2.61
N PHE A 39 3.75 6.41 -2.07
CA PHE A 39 5.19 6.38 -2.38
C PHE A 39 5.44 5.97 -3.83
N ARG A 40 6.66 6.18 -4.33
CA ARG A 40 7.08 5.77 -5.69
C ARG A 40 6.90 4.26 -5.95
N ASN A 41 6.94 3.45 -4.90
CA ASN A 41 6.71 2.00 -4.99
C ASN A 41 5.22 1.60 -5.11
N GLY A 42 4.29 2.56 -5.01
CA GLY A 42 2.85 2.37 -5.07
C GLY A 42 2.17 2.12 -3.72
N MET A 43 2.92 2.06 -2.61
CA MET A 43 2.37 1.88 -1.27
C MET A 43 1.77 3.18 -0.74
N LEU A 44 0.71 3.09 0.04
CA LEU A 44 0.10 4.26 0.70
C LEU A 44 1.08 4.88 1.69
N ASN A 45 1.24 6.20 1.65
CA ASN A 45 1.93 6.92 2.70
C ASN A 45 0.99 7.00 3.91
N VAL A 46 1.29 6.21 4.94
CA VAL A 46 0.47 6.07 6.15
C VAL A 46 0.62 7.24 7.12
N THR A 47 1.60 8.13 6.96
CA THR A 47 1.82 9.27 7.86
C THR A 47 0.58 10.19 7.88
N PRO A 48 -0.10 10.36 9.04
CA PRO A 48 -1.31 11.17 9.12
C PRO A 48 -0.98 12.66 8.93
N LYS A 49 -1.83 13.36 8.17
CA LYS A 49 -1.68 14.80 7.92
C LYS A 49 -2.94 15.57 8.32
N GLY A 50 -2.76 16.77 8.89
CA GLY A 50 -3.87 17.66 9.26
C GLY A 50 -4.88 16.98 10.20
N GLY A 51 -6.17 17.10 9.88
CA GLY A 51 -7.28 16.55 10.65
C GLY A 51 -7.38 15.01 10.66
N GLU A 52 -6.57 14.28 9.89
CA GLU A 52 -6.51 12.82 10.01
C GLU A 52 -5.91 12.37 11.34
N LYS A 53 -5.13 13.22 12.02
CA LYS A 53 -4.49 12.90 13.31
C LYS A 53 -5.54 12.54 14.36
N ASP A 54 -6.64 13.28 14.41
CA ASP A 54 -7.72 13.05 15.37
C ASP A 54 -8.43 11.72 15.11
N ILE A 55 -8.61 11.35 13.83
CA ILE A 55 -9.17 10.06 13.43
C ILE A 55 -8.24 8.91 13.81
N VAL A 56 -6.93 9.07 13.61
CA VAL A 56 -5.94 8.06 14.04
C VAL A 56 -5.98 7.88 15.57
N GLU A 57 -6.10 8.97 16.32
CA GLU A 57 -6.17 8.91 17.78
C GLU A 57 -7.48 8.29 18.29
N ALA A 58 -8.61 8.57 17.63
CA ALA A 58 -9.87 7.90 17.92
C ALA A 58 -9.80 6.39 17.63
N ASN A 59 -9.21 6.01 16.49
CA ASN A 59 -9.06 4.60 16.11
C ASN A 59 -8.21 3.80 17.11
N ARG A 60 -7.17 4.40 17.70
CA ARG A 60 -6.33 3.75 18.73
C ARG A 60 -7.12 3.31 19.96
N LYS A 61 -8.25 3.94 20.25
CA LYS A 61 -9.13 3.58 21.38
C LYS A 61 -10.06 2.40 21.05
N SER A 62 -10.15 1.98 19.79
CA SER A 62 -10.97 0.82 19.40
C SER A 62 -10.48 -0.47 20.10
N PRO A 63 -11.38 -1.39 20.47
CA PRO A 63 -10.99 -2.63 21.13
C PRO A 63 -9.98 -3.46 20.33
N LEU A 64 -10.12 -3.49 18.99
CA LEU A 64 -9.24 -4.25 18.10
C LEU A 64 -7.80 -3.70 18.06
N LEU A 65 -7.65 -2.37 18.03
CA LEU A 65 -6.32 -1.73 17.95
C LEU A 65 -5.63 -1.58 19.31
N ARG A 66 -6.34 -1.88 20.41
CA ARG A 66 -5.77 -1.98 21.77
C ARG A 66 -5.10 -3.33 22.08
N LEU A 67 -5.36 -4.35 21.27
CA LEU A 67 -4.74 -5.67 21.43
C LEU A 67 -3.22 -5.58 21.22
N PRO A 68 -2.40 -6.46 21.81
CA PRO A 68 -0.97 -6.56 21.49
C PRO A 68 -0.72 -6.83 19.99
N ALA A 69 0.43 -6.40 19.48
CA ALA A 69 0.74 -6.47 18.06
C ALA A 69 0.76 -7.91 17.54
N GLU A 70 1.18 -8.86 18.37
CA GLU A 70 1.22 -10.29 18.09
C GLU A 70 -0.18 -10.83 17.80
N VAL A 71 -1.15 -10.46 18.65
CA VAL A 71 -2.55 -10.87 18.48
C VAL A 71 -3.15 -10.24 17.23
N ARG A 72 -2.85 -8.96 16.96
CA ARG A 72 -3.30 -8.28 15.74
C ARG A 72 -2.73 -8.96 14.49
N ASN A 73 -1.44 -9.28 14.48
CA ASN A 73 -0.81 -9.98 13.36
C ASN A 73 -1.47 -11.32 13.09
N MET A 74 -1.75 -12.13 14.12
CA MET A 74 -2.50 -13.38 13.94
C MET A 74 -3.87 -13.13 13.30
N ILE A 75 -4.63 -12.14 13.79
CA ILE A 75 -5.93 -11.77 13.19
C ILE A 75 -5.77 -11.38 11.73
N TRP A 76 -4.75 -10.58 11.39
CA TRP A 76 -4.49 -10.15 10.03
C TRP A 76 -4.11 -11.32 9.11
N GLU A 77 -3.30 -12.25 9.58
CA GLU A 77 -2.92 -13.46 8.84
C GLU A 77 -4.14 -14.33 8.54
N PHE A 78 -5.00 -14.58 9.54
CA PHE A 78 -6.25 -15.32 9.33
C PHE A 78 -7.22 -14.60 8.39
N ALA A 79 -7.33 -13.27 8.48
CA ALA A 79 -8.28 -12.50 7.68
C ALA A 79 -7.82 -12.30 6.22
N LEU A 80 -6.52 -12.11 6.00
CA LEU A 80 -5.96 -11.65 4.72
C LEU A 80 -5.09 -12.68 4.01
N GLY A 81 -4.50 -13.62 4.74
CA GLY A 81 -3.60 -14.65 4.24
C GLY A 81 -4.30 -15.85 3.58
N GLY A 82 -3.49 -16.82 3.15
CA GLY A 82 -3.96 -18.12 2.65
C GLY A 82 -4.71 -18.05 1.32
N ARG A 83 -4.48 -17.04 0.49
CA ARG A 83 -5.18 -16.92 -0.79
C ARG A 83 -4.45 -17.65 -1.91
N ALA A 84 -5.23 -18.14 -2.86
CA ALA A 84 -4.72 -18.55 -4.16
C ALA A 84 -5.04 -17.46 -5.18
N TYR A 85 -4.04 -17.05 -5.96
CA TYR A 85 -4.22 -16.24 -7.15
C TYR A 85 -3.96 -17.10 -8.37
N GLU A 86 -4.84 -17.02 -9.36
CA GLU A 86 -4.71 -17.81 -10.58
C GLU A 86 -4.70 -16.90 -11.80
N ALA A 87 -3.79 -17.18 -12.74
CA ALA A 87 -3.79 -16.51 -14.03
C ALA A 87 -4.91 -17.05 -14.93
N LYS A 88 -5.85 -16.20 -15.36
CA LYS A 88 -6.88 -16.60 -16.33
C LYS A 88 -6.40 -16.45 -17.78
N ARG A 89 -6.74 -17.43 -18.61
CA ARG A 89 -6.39 -17.52 -20.05
C ARG A 89 -6.72 -16.28 -20.86
N ASP A 90 -7.89 -15.71 -20.62
CA ASP A 90 -8.41 -14.64 -21.47
C ASP A 90 -7.74 -13.28 -21.23
N SER A 91 -7.02 -13.13 -20.11
CA SER A 91 -6.53 -11.81 -19.70
C SER A 91 -5.08 -11.78 -19.23
N TYR A 92 -4.45 -12.93 -19.01
CA TYR A 92 -3.17 -13.05 -18.33
C TYR A 92 -3.14 -12.25 -17.02
N ARG A 93 -4.30 -12.06 -16.38
CA ARG A 93 -4.42 -11.35 -15.11
C ARG A 93 -4.54 -12.37 -13.99
N MET A 94 -3.86 -12.08 -12.89
CA MET A 94 -4.08 -12.77 -11.64
C MET A 94 -5.45 -12.41 -11.08
N HIS A 95 -6.27 -13.41 -10.84
CA HIS A 95 -7.54 -13.30 -10.13
C HIS A 95 -7.39 -13.95 -8.77
N SER A 96 -7.85 -13.28 -7.71
CA SER A 96 -7.96 -13.93 -6.41
C SER A 96 -9.08 -14.97 -6.51
N GLN A 97 -8.79 -16.20 -6.12
CA GLN A 97 -9.83 -17.17 -5.81
C GLN A 97 -10.48 -16.72 -4.47
N GLY A 98 -11.79 -16.50 -4.46
CA GLY A 98 -12.56 -16.12 -3.26
C GLY A 98 -13.07 -14.66 -3.21
N ASP A 99 -13.59 -14.27 -2.04
CA ASP A 99 -14.34 -13.02 -1.85
C ASP A 99 -13.45 -11.76 -1.95
N PRO A 100 -13.74 -10.82 -2.87
CA PRO A 100 -13.02 -9.55 -2.97
C PRO A 100 -13.12 -8.70 -1.70
N SER A 101 -14.15 -8.91 -0.87
CA SER A 101 -14.41 -8.14 0.35
C SER A 101 -13.32 -8.31 1.41
N ARG A 102 -12.55 -9.40 1.38
CA ARG A 102 -11.53 -9.65 2.39
C ARG A 102 -10.39 -8.62 2.37
N VAL A 103 -10.04 -8.02 1.22
CA VAL A 103 -9.04 -6.93 1.19
C VAL A 103 -9.63 -5.57 1.57
N ALA A 104 -10.95 -5.46 1.76
CA ALA A 104 -11.59 -4.22 2.18
C ALA A 104 -11.12 -3.78 3.58
N LEU A 105 -10.68 -4.72 4.42
CA LEU A 105 -10.09 -4.45 5.72
C LEU A 105 -8.89 -3.48 5.64
N LEU A 106 -8.08 -3.58 4.58
CA LEU A 106 -6.94 -2.67 4.35
C LEU A 106 -7.38 -1.21 4.07
N ARG A 107 -8.67 -0.97 3.80
CA ARG A 107 -9.23 0.35 3.53
C ARG A 107 -9.86 1.01 4.76
N VAL A 108 -9.95 0.31 5.88
CA VAL A 108 -10.65 0.79 7.09
C VAL A 108 -9.85 1.88 7.78
N CYS A 109 -8.57 1.64 8.10
CA CYS A 109 -7.72 2.66 8.72
C CYS A 109 -6.23 2.49 8.34
N ARG A 110 -5.46 3.56 8.56
CA ARG A 110 -4.02 3.63 8.22
C ARG A 110 -3.17 2.66 9.05
N GLN A 111 -3.56 2.39 10.30
CA GLN A 111 -2.82 1.45 11.16
C GLN A 111 -2.96 0.02 10.64
N ILE A 112 -4.18 -0.44 10.34
CA ILE A 112 -4.43 -1.76 9.75
C ILE A 112 -3.69 -1.89 8.42
N TYR A 113 -3.73 -0.85 7.58
CA TYR A 113 -2.96 -0.85 6.34
C TYR A 113 -1.46 -1.03 6.61
N ALA A 114 -0.88 -0.26 7.53
CA ALA A 114 0.56 -0.31 7.82
C ALA A 114 1.01 -1.70 8.29
N GLU A 115 0.21 -2.36 9.14
CA GLU A 115 0.52 -3.67 9.71
C GLU A 115 0.30 -4.80 8.70
N ALA A 116 -0.78 -4.73 7.92
CA ALA A 116 -1.31 -5.90 7.23
C ALA A 116 -1.17 -5.89 5.70
N VAL A 117 -0.76 -4.77 5.09
CA VAL A 117 -0.72 -4.62 3.62
C VAL A 117 0.15 -5.65 2.89
N ASN A 118 1.19 -6.18 3.55
CA ASN A 118 2.09 -7.15 2.93
C ASN A 118 1.54 -8.58 2.95
N ILE A 119 0.65 -8.89 3.90
CA ILE A 119 0.14 -10.25 4.14
C ILE A 119 -0.50 -10.86 2.90
N PRO A 120 -1.38 -10.17 2.14
CA PRO A 120 -1.96 -10.73 0.93
C PRO A 120 -0.93 -11.14 -0.13
N MET A 121 0.27 -10.55 -0.15
CA MET A 121 1.31 -10.92 -1.12
C MET A 121 2.25 -12.00 -0.55
N GLN A 122 2.58 -11.91 0.74
CA GLN A 122 3.54 -12.81 1.39
C GLN A 122 2.96 -14.19 1.74
N GLN A 123 1.66 -14.26 2.01
CA GLN A 123 1.00 -15.51 2.44
C GLN A 123 0.06 -16.09 1.38
N SER A 124 0.16 -15.61 0.13
CA SER A 124 -0.65 -16.11 -0.97
C SER A 124 0.18 -16.89 -1.96
N VAL A 125 -0.45 -17.90 -2.56
CA VAL A 125 0.15 -18.73 -3.60
C VAL A 125 -0.34 -18.20 -4.95
N PHE A 126 0.60 -17.88 -5.84
CA PHE A 126 0.28 -17.43 -7.20
C PHE A 126 0.51 -18.57 -8.19
N SER A 127 -0.58 -19.15 -8.69
CA SER A 127 -0.61 -20.18 -9.71
C SER A 127 -0.51 -19.60 -11.12
N ILE A 128 0.48 -20.06 -11.87
CA ILE A 128 0.78 -19.63 -13.24
C ILE A 128 0.84 -20.87 -14.13
N PRO A 129 0.00 -20.98 -15.16
CA PRO A 129 0.17 -22.00 -16.20
C PRO A 129 1.53 -21.82 -16.89
N LEU A 130 2.27 -22.90 -17.10
CA LEU A 130 3.64 -22.86 -17.66
C LEU A 130 3.77 -22.13 -19.00
N HIS A 131 2.72 -22.17 -19.82
CA HIS A 131 2.70 -21.54 -21.13
C HIS A 131 2.38 -20.03 -21.08
N TYR A 132 2.15 -19.45 -19.88
CA TYR A 132 1.82 -18.03 -19.75
C TYR A 132 3.07 -17.17 -19.51
N PRO A 133 3.15 -15.99 -20.16
CA PRO A 133 4.20 -15.05 -19.88
C PRO A 133 4.06 -14.48 -18.45
N MET A 134 4.97 -14.88 -17.57
CA MET A 134 4.99 -14.44 -16.16
C MET A 134 4.96 -12.89 -16.02
N ARG A 135 5.61 -12.17 -16.94
CA ARG A 135 5.64 -10.70 -16.91
C ARG A 135 4.24 -10.08 -17.04
N GLU A 136 3.37 -10.67 -17.84
CA GLU A 136 2.02 -10.17 -18.06
C GLU A 136 1.12 -10.44 -16.86
N CYS A 137 1.27 -11.63 -16.27
CA CYS A 137 0.61 -12.06 -15.03
C CYS A 137 0.75 -11.03 -13.89
N PHE A 138 1.94 -10.44 -13.75
CA PHE A 138 2.24 -9.47 -12.70
C PHE A 138 2.24 -8.00 -13.13
N SER A 139 1.82 -7.69 -14.37
CA SER A 139 1.88 -6.33 -14.93
C SER A 139 1.07 -5.29 -14.13
N ARG A 140 -0.02 -5.71 -13.48
CA ARG A 140 -0.86 -4.84 -12.63
C ARG A 140 -0.32 -4.61 -11.23
N PHE A 141 0.57 -5.47 -10.76
CA PHE A 141 1.14 -5.34 -9.42
C PHE A 141 2.16 -4.22 -9.40
N LYS A 142 2.02 -3.32 -8.44
CA LYS A 142 3.00 -2.26 -8.23
C LYS A 142 4.33 -2.87 -7.82
N THR A 143 5.41 -2.12 -8.04
CA THR A 143 6.78 -2.59 -7.74
C THR A 143 6.93 -3.00 -6.27
N GLY A 144 6.29 -2.29 -5.34
CA GLY A 144 6.27 -2.69 -3.93
C GLY A 144 5.61 -4.05 -3.72
N GLN A 145 4.44 -4.29 -4.32
CA GLN A 145 3.70 -5.55 -4.19
C GLN A 145 4.47 -6.73 -4.77
N ARG A 146 5.06 -6.57 -5.97
CA ARG A 146 5.84 -7.64 -6.63
C ARG A 146 7.01 -8.12 -5.78
N ARG A 147 7.67 -7.21 -5.05
CA ARG A 147 8.78 -7.54 -4.14
C ARG A 147 8.35 -8.33 -2.90
N GLN A 148 7.06 -8.33 -2.57
CA GLN A 148 6.51 -9.04 -1.41
C GLN A 148 5.99 -10.43 -1.76
N ILE A 149 6.01 -10.83 -3.04
CA ILE A 149 5.59 -12.16 -3.46
C ILE A 149 6.67 -13.17 -3.06
N THR A 150 6.29 -14.15 -2.25
CA THR A 150 7.19 -15.17 -1.71
C THR A 150 6.99 -16.54 -2.36
N SER A 151 5.78 -16.82 -2.86
CA SER A 151 5.37 -18.16 -3.29
C SER A 151 4.76 -18.13 -4.69
N LEU A 152 5.40 -18.83 -5.63
CA LEU A 152 4.89 -19.06 -6.99
C LEU A 152 4.65 -20.56 -7.19
N ARG A 153 3.53 -20.91 -7.82
CA ARG A 153 3.20 -22.27 -8.24
C ARG A 153 3.08 -22.28 -9.76
N PHE A 154 3.77 -23.22 -10.39
CA PHE A 154 3.66 -23.44 -11.83
C PHE A 154 2.78 -24.65 -12.09
N GLU A 155 1.78 -24.49 -12.95
CA GLU A 155 0.83 -25.54 -13.27
C GLU A 155 1.09 -26.06 -14.69
N ILE A 156 1.30 -27.38 -14.79
CA ILE A 156 1.38 -28.10 -16.06
C ILE A 156 -0.05 -28.47 -16.44
N SER A 157 -0.66 -27.70 -17.34
CA SER A 157 -1.93 -28.08 -17.93
C SER A 157 -1.66 -29.00 -19.12
N LEU A 158 -1.83 -30.31 -18.95
CA LEU A 158 -2.03 -31.19 -20.09
C LEU A 158 -3.41 -30.85 -20.65
N GLN A 159 -3.46 -30.25 -21.84
CA GLN A 159 -4.75 -30.05 -22.51
C GLN A 159 -5.28 -31.41 -22.93
N GLU A 160 -6.10 -32.03 -22.08
CA GLU A 160 -7.01 -33.06 -22.54
C GLU A 160 -7.96 -32.39 -23.54
N LYS A 161 -7.71 -32.61 -24.82
CA LYS A 161 -8.63 -32.30 -25.91
C LYS A 161 -9.86 -33.20 -25.73
N ILE A 162 -10.74 -32.88 -24.79
CA ILE A 162 -12.07 -33.49 -24.72
C ILE A 162 -12.90 -32.76 -25.78
N GLY A 163 -12.78 -33.23 -27.02
CA GLY A 163 -13.73 -32.95 -28.08
C GLY A 163 -15.01 -33.71 -27.77
N ILE A 164 -15.96 -33.06 -27.11
CA ILE A 164 -17.35 -33.53 -27.12
C ILE A 164 -18.02 -32.73 -28.24
N GLU A 165 -17.98 -33.30 -29.45
CA GLU A 165 -18.98 -33.01 -30.47
C GLU A 165 -20.33 -33.51 -29.93
N GLN A 166 -21.17 -32.62 -29.40
CA GLN A 166 -22.61 -32.89 -29.34
C GLN A 166 -23.17 -32.66 -30.74
N LYS A 167 -23.13 -33.69 -31.59
CA LYS A 167 -24.04 -33.79 -32.74
C LYS A 167 -25.43 -34.11 -32.21
N VAL A 168 -26.26 -33.07 -32.12
CA VAL A 168 -27.72 -33.21 -32.10
C VAL A 168 -28.11 -33.63 -33.51
N VAL A 169 -28.52 -34.89 -33.67
CA VAL A 169 -29.13 -35.41 -34.88
C VAL A 169 -30.62 -35.10 -34.78
N GLU A 170 -31.13 -34.31 -35.73
CA GLU A 170 -32.56 -34.08 -35.98
C GLU A 170 -33.23 -35.31 -36.61
#